data_AF-A0A841L6P3-F1
#
_entry.id   AF-A0A841L6P3-F1
#
_cell.length_a   1.000
_cell.length_b   1.000
_cell.length_c   1.000
_cell.angle_alpha   90.00
_cell.angle_beta   90.00
_cell.angle_gamma   90.00
#
_symmetry.space_group_name_H-M   'P 1'
#
loop_
_entity.id
_entity.type
_entity.pdbx_description
1 polymer ?
#
loop_
_entity_poly.entity_id
_entity_poly.type
_entity_poly.pdbx_seq_one_letter_code
_entity_poly.pdbx_strand_id
1 'polypeptide(L)'
;MDSERLAGEVTTLALCWRIVRADGVALGFTSHDEPLMVAGLRHASAPGMSPSAVVQGDTTEVDTLDVAGALSATAITADDLLAGRYDGAAVSLFLVDWTAPDAGRHVLARGHLGAVEAGDGPDAGFVATLLGPTAALQATLVERYSSECRATLGDARCRVDMRGRRHLATAMVTASDGTMLALAGVEAGVPLAALVEGRLRVLDGGAAGLERRIMGVVGDELVLAEPLAIDPGARLWLWEGCDRRFATCSGRFGNGRLFRGEPHVPGNDMLMQVAGL
;
A
#
# COMPACT_ATOMS: atom_id res chain seq x y z
N MET A 1 -0.19 -30.06 13.14
CA MET A 1 -0.28 -30.24 14.59
C MET A 1 -1.43 -31.14 14.84
N ASP A 2 -1.08 -32.30 15.35
CA ASP A 2 -2.01 -33.19 16.00
C ASP A 2 -2.53 -32.51 17.28
N SER A 3 -3.83 -32.62 17.50
CA SER A 3 -4.54 -32.10 18.68
C SER A 3 -3.95 -32.58 20.02
N GLU A 4 -3.21 -33.69 19.99
CA GLU A 4 -2.53 -34.29 21.13
C GLU A 4 -1.44 -33.37 21.73
N ARG A 5 -0.77 -32.55 20.91
CA ARG A 5 0.29 -31.63 21.40
C ARG A 5 -0.25 -30.40 22.12
N LEU A 6 -1.48 -30.00 21.83
CA LEU A 6 -2.18 -28.90 22.51
C LEU A 6 -2.76 -29.33 23.86
N ALA A 7 -2.94 -30.64 24.08
CA ALA A 7 -3.54 -31.20 25.29
C ALA A 7 -2.52 -31.53 26.40
N GLY A 8 -1.21 -31.39 26.12
CA GLY A 8 -0.16 -31.62 27.11
C GLY A 8 -0.05 -30.50 28.15
N GLU A 9 0.40 -30.84 29.36
CA GLU A 9 0.62 -29.85 30.45
C GLU A 9 1.73 -28.84 30.14
N VAL A 10 2.68 -29.24 29.28
CA VAL A 10 3.75 -28.39 28.76
C VAL A 10 3.68 -28.39 27.25
N THR A 11 3.60 -27.21 26.65
CA THR A 11 3.58 -27.06 25.19
C THR A 11 4.89 -26.46 24.71
N THR A 12 5.33 -26.86 23.51
CA THR A 12 6.52 -26.32 22.84
C THR A 12 6.13 -25.36 21.73
N LEU A 13 5.02 -24.64 21.91
CA LEU A 13 4.46 -23.78 20.87
C LEU A 13 4.97 -22.36 21.01
N ALA A 14 5.35 -21.77 19.87
CA ALA A 14 5.72 -20.38 19.75
C ALA A 14 4.81 -19.69 18.72
N LEU A 15 4.39 -18.46 19.04
CA LEU A 15 3.72 -17.59 18.07
C LEU A 15 4.77 -17.05 17.10
N CYS A 16 4.41 -17.01 15.83
CA CYS A 16 5.20 -16.45 14.76
C CYS A 16 4.35 -15.52 13.90
N TRP A 17 4.92 -14.39 13.55
CA TRP A 17 4.35 -13.41 12.63
C TRP A 17 5.20 -13.36 11.38
N ARG A 18 4.54 -13.33 10.24
CA ARG A 18 5.15 -13.01 8.96
C ARG A 18 4.47 -11.79 8.36
N ILE A 19 5.23 -10.73 8.15
CA ILE A 19 4.79 -9.49 7.52
C ILE A 19 5.48 -9.38 6.16
N VAL A 20 4.70 -9.16 5.10
CA VAL A 20 5.21 -8.99 3.74
C VAL A 20 4.76 -7.62 3.23
N ARG A 21 5.73 -6.73 3.04
CA ARG A 21 5.53 -5.39 2.49
C ARG A 21 5.29 -5.44 0.98
N ALA A 22 4.70 -4.38 0.44
CA ALA A 22 4.42 -4.26 -1.00
C ALA A 22 5.70 -4.23 -1.87
N ASP A 23 6.84 -3.87 -1.28
CA ASP A 23 8.16 -3.89 -1.94
C ASP A 23 8.82 -5.27 -1.97
N GLY A 24 8.19 -6.29 -1.36
CA GLY A 24 8.68 -7.66 -1.32
C GLY A 24 9.55 -8.00 -0.11
N VAL A 25 9.86 -7.03 0.76
CA VAL A 25 10.54 -7.31 2.02
C VAL A 25 9.63 -8.14 2.92
N ALA A 26 10.15 -9.26 3.42
CA ALA A 26 9.48 -10.12 4.38
C ALA A 26 10.19 -10.05 5.73
N LEU A 27 9.42 -9.77 6.77
CA LEU A 27 9.88 -9.74 8.16
C LEU A 27 9.21 -10.86 8.94
N GLY A 28 9.99 -11.52 9.79
CA GLY A 28 9.52 -12.57 10.69
C GLY A 28 9.75 -12.16 12.14
N PHE A 29 8.76 -12.39 12.99
CA PHE A 29 8.87 -12.18 14.44
C PHE A 29 8.39 -13.42 15.17
N THR A 30 8.92 -13.70 16.36
CA THR A 30 8.48 -14.81 17.20
C THR A 30 8.38 -14.41 18.66
N SER A 31 7.48 -15.07 19.39
CA SER A 31 7.36 -14.97 20.84
C SER A 31 8.37 -15.85 21.58
N HIS A 32 9.08 -16.73 20.86
CA HIS A 32 10.18 -17.51 21.42
C HIS A 32 11.35 -16.58 21.77
N ASP A 33 12.11 -16.91 22.81
CA ASP A 33 13.25 -16.12 23.27
C ASP A 33 14.44 -16.18 22.29
N GLU A 34 14.58 -17.30 21.58
CA GLU A 34 15.54 -17.44 20.48
C GLU A 34 14.89 -17.28 19.09
N PRO A 35 15.64 -16.74 18.10
CA PRO A 35 15.17 -16.66 16.72
C PRO A 35 14.88 -18.03 16.12
N LEU A 36 13.77 -18.14 15.38
CA LEU A 36 13.35 -19.38 14.72
C LEU A 36 13.46 -19.26 13.20
N MET A 37 13.85 -20.34 12.52
CA MET A 37 13.76 -20.45 11.06
C MET A 37 12.48 -21.19 10.71
N VAL A 38 11.58 -20.55 9.96
CA VAL A 38 10.32 -21.18 9.50
C VAL A 38 10.14 -20.91 8.03
N ALA A 39 10.01 -21.97 7.23
CA ALA A 39 9.80 -21.89 5.78
C ALA A 39 10.83 -20.98 5.08
N GLY A 40 12.10 -21.04 5.52
CA GLY A 40 13.21 -20.25 4.97
C GLY A 40 13.25 -18.77 5.41
N LEU A 41 12.32 -18.31 6.26
CA LEU A 41 12.33 -16.96 6.83
C LEU A 41 12.80 -17.01 8.28
N ARG A 42 13.76 -16.13 8.63
CA ARG A 42 14.17 -15.92 10.02
C ARG A 42 13.13 -15.10 10.76
N HIS A 43 12.61 -15.64 11.84
CA HIS A 43 11.73 -14.97 12.78
C HIS A 43 12.57 -14.49 13.96
N ALA A 44 12.70 -13.17 14.11
CA ALA A 44 13.47 -12.57 15.19
C ALA A 44 12.69 -12.61 16.51
N SER A 45 13.38 -12.90 17.62
CA SER A 45 12.81 -12.81 18.97
C SER A 45 12.78 -11.38 19.52
N ALA A 46 13.50 -10.46 18.87
CA ALA A 46 13.54 -9.04 19.20
C ALA A 46 13.45 -8.16 17.94
N PRO A 47 12.63 -7.08 17.95
CA PRO A 47 11.67 -6.75 19.00
C PRO A 47 10.58 -7.81 19.13
N GLY A 48 10.15 -8.07 20.37
CA GLY A 48 9.02 -8.96 20.60
C GLY A 48 7.75 -8.34 20.00
N MET A 49 7.01 -9.11 19.21
CA MET A 49 5.62 -8.81 18.89
C MET A 49 4.74 -9.52 19.92
N SER A 50 3.84 -8.78 20.56
CA SER A 50 2.83 -9.36 21.43
C SER A 50 1.48 -9.19 20.75
N PRO A 51 0.69 -10.25 20.56
CA PRO A 51 -0.66 -10.07 20.07
C PRO A 51 -1.46 -9.30 21.12
N SER A 52 -2.30 -8.36 20.67
CA SER A 52 -3.52 -8.03 21.40
C SER A 52 -4.52 -9.18 21.27
N ALA A 53 -5.57 -9.18 22.10
CA ALA A 53 -6.58 -10.23 22.08
C ALA A 53 -7.09 -10.51 20.66
N VAL A 54 -7.03 -11.78 20.22
CA VAL A 54 -7.56 -12.19 18.94
C VAL A 54 -9.06 -12.44 19.07
N VAL A 55 -9.87 -11.51 18.56
CA VAL A 55 -11.32 -11.67 18.48
C VAL A 55 -11.67 -12.19 17.09
N GLN A 56 -12.22 -13.40 17.03
CA GLN A 56 -12.77 -13.98 15.83
C GLN A 56 -14.29 -14.09 16.00
N GLY A 57 -15.05 -13.52 15.07
CA GLY A 57 -16.51 -13.60 15.06
C GLY A 57 -17.01 -14.52 13.94
N ASP A 58 -18.18 -15.14 14.14
CA ASP A 58 -18.88 -15.90 13.09
C ASP A 58 -19.86 -15.01 12.28
N THR A 59 -19.64 -13.69 12.27
CA THR A 59 -20.53 -12.72 11.63
C THR A 59 -20.00 -12.28 10.26
N THR A 60 -20.84 -11.62 9.48
CA THR A 60 -20.42 -10.98 8.21
C THR A 60 -19.78 -9.61 8.42
N GLU A 61 -19.61 -9.19 9.67
CA GLU A 61 -18.86 -7.99 10.00
C GLU A 61 -17.37 -8.24 9.71
N VAL A 62 -16.60 -7.18 9.48
CA VAL A 62 -15.17 -7.36 9.24
C VAL A 62 -14.53 -7.84 10.53
N ASP A 63 -13.89 -8.99 10.46
CA ASP A 63 -13.00 -9.44 11.52
C ASP A 63 -11.84 -8.45 11.59
N THR A 64 -11.92 -7.53 12.54
CA THR A 64 -10.84 -6.61 12.87
C THR A 64 -10.04 -7.23 13.99
N LEU A 65 -8.79 -7.54 13.72
CA LEU A 65 -7.84 -7.90 14.76
C LEU A 65 -6.94 -6.69 14.99
N ASP A 66 -7.00 -6.06 16.15
CA ASP A 66 -5.95 -5.12 16.50
C ASP A 66 -4.67 -5.91 16.75
N VAL A 67 -3.58 -5.53 16.10
CA VAL A 67 -2.24 -6.08 16.30
C VAL A 67 -1.37 -4.95 16.83
N ALA A 68 -1.06 -5.00 18.12
CA ALA A 68 -0.03 -4.17 18.71
C ALA A 68 1.36 -4.79 18.49
N GLY A 69 2.36 -3.97 18.23
CA GLY A 69 3.75 -4.41 18.12
C GLY A 69 4.68 -3.37 18.70
N ALA A 70 5.81 -3.79 19.26
CA ALA A 70 6.85 -2.84 19.62
C ALA A 70 7.52 -2.31 18.35
N LEU A 71 7.74 -0.99 18.28
CA LEU A 71 8.67 -0.41 17.32
C LEU A 71 10.07 -0.97 17.61
N SER A 72 10.87 -1.16 16.56
CA SER A 72 12.30 -1.35 16.75
C SER A 72 13.09 -0.60 15.73
N ALA A 73 14.21 -0.06 16.17
CA ALA A 73 15.18 0.61 15.33
C ALA A 73 15.71 -0.28 14.18
N THR A 74 15.53 -1.60 14.23
CA THR A 74 16.12 -2.55 13.28
C THR A 74 15.14 -3.21 12.32
N ALA A 75 13.82 -3.23 12.60
CA ALA A 75 12.86 -3.94 11.76
C ALA A 75 11.66 -3.09 11.34
N ILE A 76 11.03 -2.36 12.27
CA ILE A 76 9.87 -1.50 12.00
C ILE A 76 10.14 -0.16 12.68
N THR A 77 10.58 0.81 11.89
CA THR A 77 10.93 2.16 12.36
C THR A 77 9.73 3.10 12.22
N ALA A 78 9.67 4.14 13.05
CA ALA A 78 8.64 5.19 12.93
C ALA A 78 8.68 5.86 11.55
N ASP A 79 9.88 6.11 11.02
CA ASP A 79 10.05 6.70 9.68
C ASP A 79 9.46 5.81 8.58
N ASP A 80 9.64 4.49 8.66
CA ASP A 80 9.06 3.57 7.68
C ASP A 80 7.52 3.54 7.76
N LEU A 81 6.96 3.64 8.96
CA LEU A 81 5.51 3.72 9.16
C LEU A 81 4.94 5.01 8.59
N LEU A 82 5.54 6.15 8.94
CA LEU A 82 5.13 7.48 8.44
C LEU A 82 5.27 7.58 6.91
N ALA A 83 6.27 6.91 6.34
CA ALA A 83 6.44 6.84 4.89
C ALA A 83 5.41 5.93 4.18
N GLY A 84 4.57 5.20 4.91
CA GLY A 84 3.55 4.30 4.39
C GLY A 84 4.12 2.97 3.86
N ARG A 85 5.31 2.54 4.31
CA ARG A 85 5.94 1.30 3.81
C ARG A 85 5.19 0.03 4.18
N TYR A 86 4.39 0.10 5.25
CA TYR A 86 3.62 -1.02 5.79
C TYR A 86 2.13 -0.98 5.41
N ASP A 87 1.71 0.03 4.65
CA ASP A 87 0.32 0.17 4.21
C ASP A 87 -0.09 -1.04 3.35
N GLY A 88 -1.14 -1.74 3.78
CA GLY A 88 -1.61 -2.94 3.11
C GLY A 88 -0.64 -4.12 3.17
N ALA A 89 0.39 -4.09 4.03
CA ALA A 89 1.32 -5.21 4.19
C ALA A 89 0.55 -6.46 4.62
N ALA A 90 0.84 -7.58 3.97
CA ALA A 90 0.19 -8.84 4.26
C ALA A 90 0.77 -9.45 5.53
N VAL A 91 -0.07 -9.77 6.50
CA VAL A 91 0.34 -10.36 7.78
C VAL A 91 -0.26 -11.75 7.93
N SER A 92 0.54 -12.67 8.46
CA SER A 92 0.09 -14.01 8.88
C SER A 92 0.58 -14.27 10.29
N LEU A 93 -0.34 -14.59 11.19
CA LEU A 93 -0.08 -15.04 12.56
C LEU A 93 -0.31 -16.55 12.61
N PHE A 94 0.68 -17.28 13.10
CA PHE A 94 0.62 -18.74 13.18
C PHE A 94 1.41 -19.28 14.36
N LEU A 95 1.03 -20.47 14.83
CA LEU A 95 1.79 -21.25 15.81
C LEU A 95 2.72 -22.22 15.09
N VAL A 96 3.92 -22.36 15.64
CA VAL A 96 4.87 -23.42 15.29
C VAL A 96 5.32 -24.12 16.57
N ASP A 97 5.76 -25.35 16.43
CA ASP A 97 6.54 -26.00 17.48
C ASP A 97 8.00 -25.57 17.37
N TRP A 98 8.53 -24.89 18.37
CA TRP A 98 9.90 -24.36 18.32
C TRP A 98 10.97 -25.45 18.32
N THR A 99 10.66 -26.68 18.74
CA THR A 99 11.61 -27.81 18.66
C THR A 99 11.77 -28.34 17.23
N ALA A 100 10.76 -28.14 16.38
CA ALA A 100 10.76 -28.53 14.98
C ALA A 100 9.96 -27.51 14.13
N PRO A 101 10.48 -26.28 13.93
CA PRO A 101 9.68 -25.17 13.39
C PRO A 101 9.16 -25.40 11.97
N ASP A 102 9.83 -26.25 11.19
CA ASP A 102 9.44 -26.61 9.82
C ASP A 102 8.51 -27.86 9.74
N ALA A 103 8.22 -28.54 10.87
CA ALA A 103 7.37 -29.73 10.88
C ALA A 103 5.88 -29.41 10.62
N GLY A 104 5.49 -28.15 10.68
CA GLY A 104 4.15 -27.69 10.36
C GLY A 104 3.79 -26.40 11.10
N ARG A 105 2.83 -25.65 10.55
CA ARG A 105 2.34 -24.40 11.12
C ARG A 105 0.82 -24.39 11.22
N HIS A 106 0.31 -23.75 12.27
CA HIS A 106 -1.11 -23.56 12.51
C HIS A 106 -1.45 -22.10 12.36
N VAL A 107 -2.07 -21.74 11.24
CA VAL A 107 -2.47 -20.36 10.98
C VAL A 107 -3.62 -19.99 11.92
N LEU A 108 -3.40 -18.95 12.71
CA LEU A 108 -4.40 -18.38 13.60
C LEU A 108 -5.16 -17.24 12.92
N ALA A 109 -4.44 -16.36 12.23
CA ALA A 109 -5.03 -15.22 11.53
C ALA A 109 -4.21 -14.84 10.29
N ARG A 110 -4.89 -14.27 9.30
CA ARG A 110 -4.26 -13.67 8.11
C ARG A 110 -5.05 -12.44 7.71
N GLY A 111 -4.35 -11.39 7.29
CA GLY A 111 -4.99 -10.15 6.86
C GLY A 111 -3.99 -9.19 6.23
N HIS A 112 -4.40 -7.94 6.11
CA HIS A 112 -3.54 -6.84 5.69
C HIS A 112 -3.54 -5.75 6.76
N LEU A 113 -2.40 -5.11 6.98
CA LEU A 113 -2.36 -3.94 7.85
C LEU A 113 -3.19 -2.82 7.22
N GLY A 114 -4.11 -2.27 8.01
CA GLY A 114 -4.78 -1.00 7.73
C GLY A 114 -3.86 0.18 8.01
N ALA A 115 -4.46 1.31 8.41
CA ALA A 115 -3.68 2.45 8.89
C ALA A 115 -2.84 2.02 10.11
N VAL A 116 -1.56 2.39 10.09
CA VAL A 116 -0.66 2.15 11.22
C VAL A 116 -0.43 3.44 11.95
N GLU A 117 -0.74 3.46 13.24
CA GLU A 117 -0.47 4.58 14.12
C GLU A 117 0.78 4.28 14.94
N ALA A 118 1.79 5.15 14.82
CA ALA A 118 2.91 5.16 15.74
C ALA A 118 2.43 5.77 17.07
N GLY A 119 2.77 5.14 18.20
CA GLY A 119 2.55 5.76 19.51
C GLY A 119 3.47 6.97 19.71
N ASP A 120 3.10 7.84 20.66
CA ASP A 120 3.90 9.02 20.97
C ASP A 120 5.15 8.68 21.80
N GLY A 121 6.33 8.93 21.23
CA GLY A 121 7.62 8.89 21.93
C GLY A 121 8.65 7.92 21.32
N PRO A 122 9.94 8.05 21.70
CA PRO A 122 11.04 7.28 21.11
C PRO A 122 11.00 5.77 21.41
N ASP A 123 10.30 5.36 22.46
CA ASP A 123 10.08 3.95 22.87
C ASP A 123 8.63 3.49 22.64
N ALA A 124 7.80 4.33 22.00
CA ALA A 124 6.40 4.01 21.81
C ALA A 124 6.26 2.88 20.78
N GLY A 125 5.42 1.89 21.06
CA GLY A 125 5.07 0.85 20.08
C GLY A 125 4.28 1.42 18.91
N PHE A 126 3.89 0.56 17.99
CA PHE A 126 2.88 0.88 16.98
C PHE A 126 1.63 0.06 17.24
N VAL A 127 0.49 0.63 16.90
CA VAL A 127 -0.78 -0.08 16.85
C VAL A 127 -1.23 -0.08 15.40
N ALA A 128 -1.47 -1.27 14.87
CA ALA A 128 -2.02 -1.43 13.53
C ALA A 128 -3.24 -2.33 13.59
N THR A 129 -4.31 -1.91 12.93
CA THR A 129 -5.47 -2.78 12.75
C THR A 129 -5.18 -3.75 11.61
N LEU A 130 -5.22 -5.05 11.91
CA LEU A 130 -5.20 -6.10 10.92
C LEU A 130 -6.63 -6.29 10.39
N LEU A 131 -6.80 -5.96 9.12
CA LEU A 131 -8.03 -6.19 8.38
C LEU A 131 -8.05 -7.65 7.92
N GLY A 132 -9.00 -8.41 8.44
CA GLY A 132 -9.24 -9.81 8.06
C GLY A 132 -9.66 -9.97 6.60
N PRO A 133 -9.75 -11.23 6.11
CA PRO A 133 -10.10 -11.51 4.71
C PRO A 133 -11.50 -11.02 4.34
N THR A 134 -12.42 -10.90 5.31
CA THR A 134 -13.78 -10.40 5.14
C THR A 134 -13.84 -8.91 4.80
N ALA A 135 -12.78 -8.13 5.06
CA ALA A 135 -12.68 -6.71 4.65
C ALA A 135 -12.90 -6.54 3.14
N ALA A 136 -12.48 -7.51 2.32
CA ALA A 136 -12.69 -7.48 0.88
C ALA A 136 -14.18 -7.53 0.49
N LEU A 137 -15.06 -8.09 1.34
CA LEU A 137 -16.50 -8.19 1.08
C LEU A 137 -17.25 -6.87 1.27
N GLN A 138 -16.65 -5.89 1.95
CA GLN A 138 -17.20 -4.54 2.07
C GLN A 138 -16.97 -3.68 0.82
N ALA A 139 -16.17 -4.17 -0.14
CA ALA A 139 -15.93 -3.44 -1.38
C ALA A 139 -17.24 -3.25 -2.16
N THR A 140 -17.50 -2.02 -2.61
CA THR A 140 -18.62 -1.75 -3.51
C THR A 140 -18.29 -2.31 -4.89
N LEU A 141 -18.92 -3.44 -5.25
CA LEU A 141 -18.70 -4.12 -6.54
C LEU A 141 -19.48 -3.49 -7.70
N VAL A 142 -20.48 -2.67 -7.40
CA VAL A 142 -21.32 -2.04 -8.43
C VAL A 142 -20.71 -0.70 -8.84
N GLU A 143 -20.48 -0.57 -10.15
CA GLU A 143 -20.02 0.70 -10.70
C GLU A 143 -21.13 1.75 -10.67
N ARG A 144 -20.78 2.93 -10.16
CA ARG A 144 -21.65 4.10 -10.26
C ARG A 144 -21.56 4.70 -11.66
N TYR A 145 -22.71 5.06 -12.22
CA TYR A 145 -22.76 5.89 -13.42
C TYR A 145 -22.04 7.21 -13.16
N SER A 146 -21.12 7.58 -14.05
CA SER A 146 -20.31 8.78 -13.91
C SER A 146 -19.82 9.27 -15.28
N SER A 147 -19.68 10.58 -15.42
CA SER A 147 -19.07 11.20 -16.61
C SER A 147 -17.56 10.94 -16.71
N GLU A 148 -16.92 10.52 -15.62
CA GLU A 148 -15.49 10.19 -15.56
C GLU A 148 -15.21 8.73 -15.92
N CYS A 149 -14.04 8.47 -16.51
CA CYS A 149 -13.56 7.13 -16.78
C CYS A 149 -13.31 6.37 -15.47
N ARG A 150 -13.87 5.17 -15.36
CA ARG A 150 -13.62 4.28 -14.21
C ARG A 150 -12.37 3.40 -14.35
N ALA A 151 -11.72 3.39 -15.52
CA ALA A 151 -10.51 2.61 -15.74
C ALA A 151 -9.26 3.35 -15.26
N THR A 152 -8.28 2.60 -14.77
CA THR A 152 -6.94 3.09 -14.51
C THR A 152 -6.16 3.12 -15.82
N LEU A 153 -5.38 4.17 -16.06
CA LEU A 153 -4.60 4.31 -17.29
C LEU A 153 -3.67 3.10 -17.47
N GLY A 154 -3.81 2.40 -18.60
CA GLY A 154 -3.01 1.22 -18.94
C GLY A 154 -3.48 -0.10 -18.32
N ASP A 155 -4.57 -0.12 -17.56
CA ASP A 155 -5.14 -1.38 -17.05
C ASP A 155 -5.78 -2.23 -18.18
N ALA A 156 -6.26 -3.42 -17.85
CA ALA A 156 -6.86 -4.35 -18.82
C ALA A 156 -8.14 -3.80 -19.52
N ARG A 157 -8.80 -2.81 -18.91
CA ARG A 157 -10.03 -2.19 -19.42
C ARG A 157 -9.72 -0.99 -20.31
N CYS A 158 -8.68 -0.22 -19.96
CA CYS A 158 -8.16 0.96 -20.64
C CYS A 158 -7.29 0.57 -21.84
N ARG A 159 -6.32 -0.32 -21.65
CA ARG A 159 -5.41 -0.87 -22.67
C ARG A 159 -4.52 0.15 -23.39
N VAL A 160 -4.38 1.37 -22.88
CA VAL A 160 -3.38 2.32 -23.38
C VAL A 160 -1.99 1.74 -23.15
N ASP A 161 -1.14 1.77 -24.18
CA ASP A 161 0.25 1.35 -24.05
C ASP A 161 1.04 2.33 -23.17
N MET A 162 1.55 1.81 -22.05
CA MET A 162 2.31 2.57 -21.07
C MET A 162 3.81 2.60 -21.35
N ARG A 163 4.33 1.84 -22.34
CA ARG A 163 5.77 1.75 -22.61
C ARG A 163 6.39 3.11 -22.95
N GLY A 164 5.72 3.91 -23.77
CA GLY A 164 6.15 5.27 -24.13
C GLY A 164 5.67 6.37 -23.18
N ARG A 165 5.06 6.01 -22.04
CA ARG A 165 4.44 6.91 -21.06
C ARG A 165 5.00 6.71 -19.66
N ARG A 166 6.15 6.05 -19.61
CA ARG A 166 6.91 5.76 -18.40
C ARG A 166 8.31 6.32 -18.60
N HIS A 167 8.70 7.22 -17.72
CA HIS A 167 9.88 8.05 -17.88
C HIS A 167 10.80 7.89 -16.67
N LEU A 168 12.11 7.83 -16.91
CA LEU A 168 13.09 7.89 -15.83
C LEU A 168 13.41 9.35 -15.50
N ALA A 169 13.61 9.64 -14.22
CA ALA A 169 14.09 10.93 -13.75
C ALA A 169 14.94 10.78 -12.50
N THR A 170 15.59 11.86 -12.10
CA THR A 170 16.38 11.95 -10.88
C THR A 170 15.81 13.04 -9.97
N ALA A 171 15.64 12.76 -8.68
CA ALA A 171 15.26 13.77 -7.70
C ALA A 171 16.39 14.80 -7.52
N MET A 172 16.08 16.09 -7.49
CA MET A 172 17.08 17.14 -7.20
C MET A 172 16.92 17.70 -5.79
N VAL A 173 15.73 18.23 -5.51
CA VAL A 173 15.43 18.91 -4.26
C VAL A 173 14.00 18.55 -3.89
N THR A 174 13.79 18.29 -2.61
CA THR A 174 12.47 18.18 -2.01
C THR A 174 12.21 19.43 -1.19
N ALA A 175 10.96 19.89 -1.17
CA ALA A 175 10.54 20.84 -0.15
C ALA A 175 10.78 20.26 1.25
N SER A 176 10.88 21.13 2.26
CA SER A 176 11.13 20.72 3.64
C SER A 176 10.08 19.78 4.21
N ASP A 177 8.87 19.81 3.67
CA ASP A 177 7.74 18.96 4.08
C ASP A 177 7.59 17.68 3.22
N GLY A 178 8.43 17.50 2.19
CA GLY A 178 8.37 16.35 1.28
C GLY A 178 7.15 16.30 0.36
N THR A 179 6.34 17.38 0.26
CA THR A 179 5.15 17.41 -0.61
C THR A 179 5.46 17.90 -2.03
N MET A 180 6.55 18.65 -2.19
CA MET A 180 7.00 19.12 -3.50
C MET A 180 8.35 18.51 -3.87
N LEU A 181 8.52 18.22 -5.15
CA LEU A 181 9.69 17.54 -5.69
C LEU A 181 10.15 18.17 -7.01
N ALA A 182 11.37 18.69 -7.02
CA ALA A 182 12.08 19.12 -8.22
C ALA A 182 12.79 17.92 -8.87
N LEU A 183 12.71 17.83 -10.20
CA LEU A 183 13.27 16.74 -11.00
C LEU A 183 14.39 17.23 -11.92
N ALA A 184 15.45 16.43 -12.06
CA ALA A 184 16.44 16.54 -13.12
C ALA A 184 16.32 15.36 -14.09
N GLY A 185 16.71 15.60 -15.34
CA GLY A 185 16.90 14.53 -16.31
C GLY A 185 15.62 13.75 -16.63
N VAL A 186 14.44 14.34 -16.45
CA VAL A 186 13.21 13.83 -17.08
C VAL A 186 13.54 13.68 -18.56
N GLU A 187 13.38 12.46 -19.09
CA GLU A 187 13.71 12.17 -20.49
C GLU A 187 13.24 13.30 -21.41
N ALA A 188 14.16 13.79 -22.24
CA ALA A 188 14.00 15.07 -22.95
C ALA A 188 12.67 15.13 -23.72
N GLY A 189 11.78 16.04 -23.31
CA GLY A 189 10.57 16.40 -24.06
C GLY A 189 9.23 16.13 -23.38
N VAL A 190 9.18 15.51 -22.19
CA VAL A 190 7.91 15.31 -21.46
C VAL A 190 7.59 16.53 -20.60
N PRO A 191 6.48 17.26 -20.86
CA PRO A 191 6.08 18.36 -19.99
C PRO A 191 5.61 17.81 -18.64
N LEU A 192 6.02 18.45 -17.53
CA LEU A 192 5.60 18.01 -16.18
C LEU A 192 4.08 17.93 -16.04
N ALA A 193 3.33 18.78 -16.75
CA ALA A 193 1.87 18.75 -16.80
C ALA A 193 1.29 17.40 -17.28
N ALA A 194 2.03 16.63 -18.09
CA ALA A 194 1.63 15.30 -18.54
C ALA A 194 1.66 14.25 -17.41
N LEU A 195 2.38 14.53 -16.33
CA LEU A 195 2.53 13.65 -15.16
C LEU A 195 1.45 13.88 -14.11
N VAL A 196 0.66 14.95 -14.21
CA VAL A 196 -0.46 15.26 -13.30
C VAL A 196 -1.52 14.16 -13.36
N GLU A 197 -2.01 13.74 -12.19
CA GLU A 197 -2.83 12.53 -11.97
C GLU A 197 -2.11 11.21 -12.30
N GLY A 198 -0.80 11.28 -12.49
CA GLY A 198 0.09 10.15 -12.66
C GLY A 198 0.63 9.69 -11.32
N ARG A 199 1.74 8.96 -11.39
CA ARG A 199 2.42 8.45 -10.20
C ARG A 199 3.92 8.42 -10.40
N LEU A 200 4.64 8.50 -9.30
CA LEU A 200 6.07 8.22 -9.23
C LEU A 200 6.33 6.98 -8.39
N ARG A 201 7.47 6.33 -8.64
CA ARG A 201 8.03 5.27 -7.81
C ARG A 201 9.52 5.50 -7.63
N VAL A 202 9.98 5.47 -6.38
CA VAL A 202 11.40 5.58 -6.06
C VAL A 202 12.12 4.25 -6.30
N LEU A 203 13.31 4.28 -6.89
CA LEU A 203 14.06 3.08 -7.29
C LEU A 203 15.24 2.76 -6.38
N ASP A 204 15.79 3.74 -5.70
CA ASP A 204 16.93 3.59 -4.79
C ASP A 204 16.85 4.59 -3.62
N GLY A 205 17.79 4.47 -2.68
CA GLY A 205 17.82 5.27 -1.46
C GLY A 205 16.81 4.82 -0.39
N GLY A 206 16.65 5.66 0.62
CA GLY A 206 15.83 5.37 1.81
C GLY A 206 14.34 5.21 1.52
N ALA A 207 13.85 5.73 0.40
CA ALA A 207 12.46 5.64 -0.04
C ALA A 207 12.20 4.59 -1.14
N ALA A 208 13.20 3.77 -1.50
CA ALA A 208 13.07 2.78 -2.56
C ALA A 208 11.81 1.91 -2.41
N GLY A 209 11.07 1.75 -3.51
CA GLY A 209 9.82 1.00 -3.59
C GLY A 209 8.56 1.80 -3.27
N LEU A 210 8.67 2.97 -2.65
CA LEU A 210 7.52 3.83 -2.35
C LEU A 210 6.98 4.51 -3.61
N GLU A 211 5.64 4.61 -3.67
CA GLU A 211 4.92 5.28 -4.74
C GLU A 211 4.14 6.48 -4.20
N ARG A 212 4.00 7.53 -5.01
CA ARG A 212 3.14 8.68 -4.73
C ARG A 212 2.37 9.11 -5.96
N ARG A 213 1.12 9.55 -5.74
CA ARG A 213 0.34 10.22 -6.79
C ARG A 213 0.86 11.64 -6.98
N ILE A 214 0.88 12.08 -8.22
CA ILE A 214 1.24 13.45 -8.60
C ILE A 214 -0.05 14.24 -8.74
N MET A 215 -0.27 15.22 -7.88
CA MET A 215 -1.49 16.03 -7.83
C MET A 215 -1.42 17.26 -8.74
N GLY A 216 -0.22 17.75 -9.03
CA GLY A 216 -0.06 18.99 -9.76
C GLY A 216 1.38 19.33 -10.05
N VAL A 217 1.56 20.51 -10.63
CA VAL A 217 2.87 21.12 -10.92
C VAL A 217 2.81 22.59 -10.54
N VAL A 218 3.83 23.08 -9.83
CA VAL A 218 4.00 24.50 -9.51
C VAL A 218 5.38 24.92 -10.00
N GLY A 219 5.44 25.77 -11.02
CA GLY A 219 6.70 26.08 -11.70
C GLY A 219 7.29 24.82 -12.33
N ASP A 220 8.48 24.42 -11.86
CA ASP A 220 9.20 23.23 -12.31
C ASP A 220 9.19 22.09 -11.27
N GLU A 221 8.31 22.17 -10.26
CA GLU A 221 8.20 21.18 -9.18
C GLU A 221 6.88 20.40 -9.27
N LEU A 222 6.96 19.10 -9.00
CA LEU A 222 5.79 18.23 -8.85
C LEU A 222 5.20 18.38 -7.44
N VAL A 223 3.87 18.41 -7.35
CA VAL A 223 3.14 18.34 -6.08
C VAL A 223 2.66 16.91 -5.88
N LEU A 224 3.01 16.31 -4.74
CA LEU A 224 2.65 14.95 -4.35
C LEU A 224 1.40 14.93 -3.48
N ALA A 225 0.63 13.85 -3.55
CA ALA A 225 -0.58 13.69 -2.75
C ALA A 225 -0.26 13.54 -1.24
N GLU A 226 0.82 12.84 -0.93
CA GLU A 226 1.33 12.67 0.43
C GLU A 226 2.83 12.97 0.48
N PRO A 227 3.33 13.49 1.60
CA PRO A 227 4.77 13.66 1.83
C PRO A 227 5.58 12.40 1.51
N LEU A 228 6.73 12.60 0.88
CA LEU A 228 7.70 11.56 0.65
C LEU A 228 9.11 12.14 0.75
N ALA A 229 9.85 11.71 1.77
CA ALA A 229 11.26 12.04 1.91
C ALA A 229 12.07 11.26 0.86
N ILE A 230 12.63 11.97 -0.12
CA ILE A 230 13.45 11.38 -1.19
C ILE A 230 14.85 11.97 -1.10
N ASP A 231 15.86 11.09 -1.12
CA ASP A 231 17.25 11.52 -1.17
C ASP A 231 17.54 12.28 -2.48
N PRO A 232 18.18 13.45 -2.44
CA PRO A 232 18.70 14.11 -3.64
C PRO A 232 19.57 13.15 -4.45
N GLY A 233 19.32 13.04 -5.76
CA GLY A 233 19.99 12.11 -6.66
C GLY A 233 19.32 10.74 -6.79
N ALA A 234 18.27 10.44 -6.03
CA ALA A 234 17.53 9.19 -6.17
C ALA A 234 16.86 9.07 -7.54
N ARG A 235 16.87 7.87 -8.12
CA ARG A 235 16.24 7.57 -9.40
C ARG A 235 14.77 7.24 -9.21
N LEU A 236 13.94 7.75 -10.12
CA LEU A 236 12.50 7.64 -10.07
C LEU A 236 11.94 7.11 -11.39
N TRP A 237 10.97 6.20 -11.30
CA TRP A 237 10.04 5.96 -12.41
C TRP A 237 8.87 6.94 -12.29
N LEU A 238 8.53 7.58 -13.39
CA LEU A 238 7.36 8.45 -13.52
C LEU A 238 6.41 7.83 -14.54
N TRP A 239 5.12 7.83 -14.25
CA TRP A 239 4.08 7.47 -15.22
C TRP A 239 3.22 8.69 -15.48
N GLU A 240 2.95 8.93 -16.76
CA GLU A 240 1.97 9.94 -17.18
C GLU A 240 0.59 9.67 -16.55
N GLY A 241 -0.11 10.75 -16.24
CA GLY A 241 -1.42 10.69 -15.62
C GLY A 241 -2.58 10.83 -16.60
N CYS A 242 -3.77 10.50 -16.10
CA CYS A 242 -5.04 10.60 -16.80
C CYS A 242 -6.05 11.29 -15.89
N ASP A 243 -6.61 12.40 -16.36
CA ASP A 243 -7.66 13.17 -15.69
C ASP A 243 -9.04 12.49 -15.73
N ARG A 244 -9.12 11.29 -16.32
CA ARG A 244 -10.32 10.49 -16.53
C ARG A 244 -11.41 11.16 -17.37
N ARG A 245 -11.11 12.27 -18.07
CA ARG A 245 -12.07 12.97 -18.94
C ARG A 245 -12.07 12.36 -20.33
N PHE A 246 -13.25 12.32 -20.96
CA PHE A 246 -13.39 11.78 -22.31
C PHE A 246 -12.60 12.57 -23.36
N ALA A 247 -12.56 13.90 -23.26
CA ALA A 247 -11.79 14.77 -24.15
C ALA A 247 -10.30 14.39 -24.15
N THR A 248 -9.71 14.23 -22.97
CA THR A 248 -8.31 13.80 -22.81
C THR A 248 -8.12 12.36 -23.27
N CYS A 249 -9.03 11.45 -22.94
CA CYS A 249 -9.00 10.06 -23.38
C CYS A 249 -8.97 9.94 -24.92
N SER A 250 -9.85 10.67 -25.60
CA SER A 250 -9.93 10.66 -27.07
C SER A 250 -8.80 11.44 -27.74
N GLY A 251 -8.44 12.60 -27.21
CA GLY A 251 -7.44 13.50 -27.81
C GLY A 251 -6.02 13.04 -27.56
N ARG A 252 -5.62 12.91 -26.29
CA ARG A 252 -4.23 12.60 -25.89
C ARG A 252 -3.89 11.13 -26.09
N PHE A 253 -4.82 10.22 -25.82
CA PHE A 253 -4.56 8.79 -25.84
C PHE A 253 -5.17 8.06 -27.05
N GLY A 254 -6.04 8.71 -27.83
CA GLY A 254 -6.75 8.06 -28.94
C GLY A 254 -7.67 6.93 -28.48
N ASN A 255 -8.05 6.89 -27.20
CA ASN A 255 -8.63 5.72 -26.54
C ASN A 255 -10.12 5.88 -26.19
N GLY A 256 -10.82 6.82 -26.85
CA GLY A 256 -12.24 7.10 -26.57
C GLY A 256 -13.15 5.86 -26.70
N ARG A 257 -12.80 4.91 -27.57
CA ARG A 257 -13.54 3.65 -27.77
C ARG A 257 -13.53 2.72 -26.56
N LEU A 258 -12.52 2.80 -25.70
CA LEU A 258 -12.39 1.99 -24.48
C LEU A 258 -12.65 2.80 -23.21
N PHE A 259 -13.22 4.01 -23.34
CA PHE A 259 -13.64 4.82 -22.21
C PHE A 259 -14.67 4.06 -21.37
N ARG A 260 -14.45 4.01 -20.05
CA ARG A 260 -15.29 3.26 -19.08
C ARG A 260 -16.11 4.20 -18.22
N GLY A 261 -16.66 5.23 -18.83
CA GLY A 261 -17.57 6.18 -18.22
C GLY A 261 -18.67 6.55 -19.22
N GLU A 262 -19.62 7.35 -18.78
CA GLU A 262 -20.74 7.80 -19.58
C GLU A 262 -20.63 9.33 -19.79
N PRO A 263 -19.82 9.80 -20.76
CA PRO A 263 -19.41 11.20 -20.85
C PRO A 263 -20.54 12.17 -21.20
N HIS A 264 -21.69 11.65 -21.61
CA HIS A 264 -22.88 12.42 -21.98
C HIS A 264 -24.01 12.27 -20.96
N VAL A 265 -23.78 11.60 -19.82
CA VAL A 265 -24.78 11.56 -18.75
C VAL A 265 -25.02 12.98 -18.25
N PRO A 266 -26.26 13.46 -18.26
CA PRO A 266 -26.60 14.77 -17.73
C PRO A 266 -26.27 14.87 -16.24
N GLY A 267 -25.73 16.02 -15.82
CA GLY A 267 -25.62 16.34 -14.41
C GLY A 267 -27.00 16.56 -13.77
N ASN A 268 -27.06 16.57 -12.44
CA ASN A 268 -28.30 16.81 -11.69
C ASN A 268 -28.97 18.15 -12.05
N ASP A 269 -28.20 19.14 -12.51
CA ASP A 269 -28.73 20.44 -12.94
C ASP A 269 -29.70 20.31 -14.13
N MET A 270 -29.49 19.33 -15.01
CA MET A 270 -30.38 19.09 -16.15
C MET A 270 -31.72 18.46 -15.70
N LEU A 271 -31.76 17.82 -14.53
CA LEU A 271 -33.03 17.35 -13.93
C LEU A 271 -33.89 18.51 -13.41
N MET A 272 -33.27 19.66 -13.11
CA MET A 272 -33.97 20.86 -12.64
C MET A 272 -34.40 21.79 -13.80
N GLN A 273 -33.99 21.50 -15.04
CA GLN A 273 -34.41 22.27 -16.20
C GLN A 273 -35.84 21.88 -16.60
N VAL A 274 -36.76 22.84 -16.48
CA VAL A 274 -38.11 22.72 -17.05
C VAL A 274 -38.00 22.96 -18.54
N ALA A 275 -38.39 21.99 -19.36
CA ALA A 275 -38.39 22.14 -20.80
C ALA A 275 -39.40 23.24 -21.22
N GLY A 276 -38.91 24.35 -21.78
CA GLY A 276 -39.74 25.33 -22.49
C GLY A 276 -40.04 26.65 -21.77
N LEU A 277 -39.24 27.07 -20.80
CA LEU A 277 -39.20 28.46 -20.32
C LEU A 277 -37.80 29.06 -20.53
#